data_AF-A0AAJ2AUH9-F1
#
_entry.id   AF-A0AAJ2AUH9-F1
#
_cell.length_a   1.000
_cell.length_b   1.000
_cell.length_c   1.000
_cell.angle_alpha   90.00
_cell.angle_beta   90.00
_cell.angle_gamma   90.00
#
_symmetry.space_group_name_H-M   'P 1'
#
loop_
_entity.id
_entity.type
_entity.pdbx_description
1 polymer ?
#
loop_
_entity_poly.entity_id
_entity_poly.type
_entity_poly.pdbx_seq_one_letter_code
_entity_poly.pdbx_strand_id
1 'polypeptide(L)'
;MRRLLAVSLVGAATTPLAGAAHAVEMNVTVTIPSLGVAEYHRPYVSMWIEKADQTPVATLAVWYDGKKKGGEGTKWLKDMRQWWRKAGRDLNMPADGISGATRAPAEQVISFSDGRAPLGKLAPGDYQLVVEAARETGGHEVVRVPFTWPPAAAAASASAQARGEHELGPVTLVVKP
;
A
#
# COMPACT_ATOMS: atom_id res chain seq x y z
N MET A 1 26.29 56.12 49.78
CA MET A 1 25.89 56.35 48.37
C MET A 1 25.97 55.01 47.64
N ARG A 2 24.84 54.50 47.15
CA ARG A 2 24.69 53.19 46.50
C ARG A 2 25.43 53.17 45.16
N ARG A 3 26.26 52.16 44.92
CA ARG A 3 26.69 51.75 43.58
C ARG A 3 26.27 50.30 43.37
N LEU A 4 25.27 50.12 42.51
CA LEU A 4 24.71 48.84 42.12
C LEU A 4 25.64 48.17 41.10
N LEU A 5 26.09 46.95 41.38
CA LEU A 5 26.73 46.05 40.43
C LEU A 5 25.65 45.50 39.48
N ALA A 6 25.78 45.79 38.19
CA ALA A 6 25.00 45.13 37.15
C ALA A 6 25.72 43.85 36.74
N VAL A 7 25.16 42.69 37.10
CA VAL A 7 25.59 41.38 36.61
C VAL A 7 24.74 41.05 35.39
N SER A 8 25.37 41.04 34.22
CA SER A 8 24.75 40.65 32.95
C SER A 8 24.77 39.13 32.83
N LEU A 9 23.62 38.48 33.06
CA LEU A 9 23.44 37.06 32.81
C LEU A 9 23.12 36.84 31.32
N VAL A 10 24.09 36.42 30.52
CA VAL A 10 23.86 36.00 29.12
C VAL A 10 23.26 34.60 29.15
N GLY A 11 21.95 34.50 28.97
CA GLY A 11 21.25 33.23 28.78
C GLY A 11 21.46 32.71 27.36
N ALA A 12 22.19 31.60 27.23
CA ALA A 12 22.27 30.84 25.98
C ALA A 12 20.93 30.13 25.74
N ALA A 13 20.10 30.68 24.86
CA ALA A 13 18.88 30.01 24.41
C ALA A 13 19.26 28.87 23.46
N THR A 14 19.31 27.65 23.99
CA THR A 14 19.35 26.42 23.18
C THR A 14 17.97 26.16 22.59
N THR A 15 17.73 26.64 21.37
CA THR A 15 16.55 26.23 20.60
C THR A 15 16.74 24.76 20.17
N PRO A 16 15.89 23.82 20.59
CA PRO A 16 15.95 22.46 20.05
C PRO A 16 15.61 22.53 18.56
N LEU A 17 16.50 22.00 17.73
CA LEU A 17 16.24 21.76 16.31
C LEU A 17 15.18 20.66 16.24
N ALA A 18 13.90 21.04 16.17
CA ALA A 18 12.83 20.11 15.88
C ALA A 18 13.04 19.61 14.44
N GLY A 19 13.69 18.45 14.29
CA GLY A 19 13.78 17.76 13.02
C GLY A 19 12.37 17.53 12.49
N ALA A 20 12.12 17.91 11.24
CA ALA A 20 10.85 17.61 10.59
C ALA A 20 10.65 16.09 10.63
N ALA A 21 9.61 15.63 11.35
CA ALA A 21 9.17 14.26 11.28
C ALA A 21 8.53 14.06 9.90
N HIS A 22 9.31 13.55 8.95
CA HIS A 22 8.78 13.11 7.66
C HIS A 22 7.91 11.86 7.90
N ALA A 23 6.78 11.78 7.21
CA ALA A 23 5.93 10.61 7.27
C ALA A 23 6.55 9.52 6.39
N VAL A 24 6.71 8.32 6.96
CA VAL A 24 7.22 7.17 6.21
C VAL A 24 6.30 6.89 5.01
N GLU A 25 6.86 6.84 3.82
CA GLU A 25 6.13 6.57 2.58
C GLU A 25 6.28 5.11 2.15
N MET A 26 5.21 4.54 1.63
CA MET A 26 5.17 3.22 1.01
C MET A 26 4.86 3.38 -0.47
N ASN A 27 5.79 3.02 -1.34
CA ASN A 27 5.61 3.06 -2.79
C ASN A 27 5.50 1.63 -3.31
N VAL A 28 4.39 1.33 -3.96
CA VAL A 28 4.08 0.03 -4.54
C VAL A 28 4.06 0.16 -6.06
N THR A 29 4.88 -0.62 -6.73
CA THR A 29 4.84 -0.80 -8.19
C THR A 29 4.32 -2.19 -8.51
N VAL A 30 3.26 -2.27 -9.31
CA VAL A 30 2.69 -3.53 -9.81
C VAL A 30 2.70 -3.52 -11.33
N THR A 31 3.33 -4.51 -11.92
CA THR A 31 3.27 -4.74 -13.37
C THR A 31 2.08 -5.62 -13.72
N ILE A 32 1.20 -5.13 -14.59
CA ILE A 32 0.15 -5.95 -15.22
C ILE A 32 0.66 -6.37 -16.60
N PRO A 33 0.88 -7.67 -16.86
CA PRO A 33 1.38 -8.14 -18.14
C PRO A 33 0.31 -8.08 -19.23
N SER A 34 0.77 -7.94 -20.48
CA SER A 34 -0.08 -8.23 -21.63
C SER A 34 -0.14 -9.75 -21.81
N LEU A 35 -1.33 -10.29 -22.07
CA LEU A 35 -1.54 -11.73 -22.25
C LEU A 35 -2.05 -12.01 -23.66
N GLY A 36 -1.42 -12.98 -24.33
CA GLY A 36 -1.81 -13.45 -25.67
C GLY A 36 -3.01 -14.39 -25.64
N VAL A 37 -4.16 -13.91 -25.15
CA VAL A 37 -5.42 -14.67 -25.06
C VAL A 37 -6.46 -14.12 -26.03
N ALA A 38 -7.39 -14.97 -26.46
CA ALA A 38 -8.43 -14.59 -27.44
C ALA A 38 -9.38 -13.49 -26.91
N GLU A 39 -9.74 -13.56 -25.62
CA GLU A 39 -10.53 -12.54 -24.95
C GLU A 39 -9.76 -12.03 -23.73
N TYR A 40 -9.34 -10.76 -23.79
CA TYR A 40 -8.59 -10.12 -22.71
C TYR A 40 -9.51 -9.26 -21.86
N HIS A 41 -9.81 -9.74 -20.65
CA HIS A 41 -10.36 -8.91 -19.58
C HIS A 41 -9.23 -8.37 -18.72
N ARG A 42 -9.27 -7.06 -18.43
CA ARG A 42 -8.35 -6.45 -17.47
C ARG A 42 -8.53 -7.12 -16.10
N PRO A 43 -7.45 -7.52 -15.43
CA PRO A 43 -7.57 -8.19 -14.14
C PRO A 43 -8.15 -7.24 -13.10
N TYR A 44 -8.91 -7.84 -12.20
CA TYR A 44 -9.28 -7.23 -10.94
C TYR A 44 -8.08 -7.42 -10.02
N VAL A 45 -7.70 -6.37 -9.30
CA VAL A 45 -6.50 -6.39 -8.46
C VAL A 45 -6.87 -5.90 -7.07
N SER A 46 -6.44 -6.62 -6.04
CA SER A 46 -6.51 -6.16 -4.65
C SER A 46 -5.11 -6.07 -4.08
N MET A 47 -4.90 -5.06 -3.25
CA MET A 47 -3.64 -4.80 -2.54
C MET A 47 -3.97 -4.64 -1.06
N TRP A 48 -3.34 -5.42 -0.20
CA TRP A 48 -3.53 -5.30 1.24
C TRP A 48 -2.26 -5.67 2.00
N ILE A 49 -2.26 -5.32 3.29
CA ILE A 49 -1.17 -5.63 4.22
C ILE A 49 -1.62 -6.74 5.15
N GLU A 50 -0.74 -7.71 5.36
CA GLU A 50 -0.88 -8.75 6.38
C GLU A 50 0.29 -8.68 7.37
N LYS A 51 0.06 -9.14 8.59
CA LYS A 51 1.16 -9.53 9.50
C LYS A 51 1.81 -10.82 9.00
N ALA A 52 2.96 -11.18 9.59
CA ALA A 52 3.64 -12.45 9.30
C ALA A 52 2.76 -13.71 9.49
N ASP A 53 1.75 -13.65 10.38
CA ASP A 53 0.77 -14.71 10.60
C ASP A 53 -0.43 -14.69 9.62
N GLN A 54 -0.35 -13.87 8.57
CA GLN A 54 -1.39 -13.63 7.57
C GLN A 54 -2.67 -12.96 8.11
N THR A 55 -2.64 -12.36 9.30
CA THR A 55 -3.74 -11.52 9.78
C THR A 55 -3.84 -10.26 8.91
N PRO A 56 -5.00 -9.96 8.29
CA PRO A 56 -5.17 -8.74 7.49
C PRO A 56 -5.10 -7.50 8.38
N VAL A 57 -4.41 -6.47 7.91
CA VAL A 57 -4.18 -5.20 8.62
C VAL A 57 -4.91 -4.04 7.97
N ALA A 58 -4.70 -3.85 6.66
CA ALA A 58 -5.31 -2.76 5.91
C ALA A 58 -5.47 -3.15 4.43
N THR A 59 -6.64 -2.91 3.85
CA THR A 59 -6.80 -2.94 2.39
C THR A 59 -6.36 -1.60 1.83
N LEU A 60 -5.44 -1.61 0.87
CA LEU A 60 -4.83 -0.41 0.31
C LEU A 60 -5.49 0.02 -1.00
N ALA A 61 -5.82 -0.94 -1.87
CA ALA A 61 -6.46 -0.67 -3.15
C ALA A 61 -7.24 -1.88 -3.64
N VAL A 62 -8.33 -1.61 -4.37
CA VAL A 62 -9.16 -2.60 -5.05
C VAL A 62 -9.52 -2.04 -6.43
N TRP A 63 -8.91 -2.58 -7.47
CA TRP A 63 -9.21 -2.23 -8.86
C TRP A 63 -10.17 -3.22 -9.46
N TYR A 64 -11.32 -2.73 -9.92
CA TYR A 64 -12.37 -3.55 -10.47
C TYR A 64 -13.22 -2.75 -11.46
N ASP A 65 -14.02 -3.44 -12.29
CA ASP A 65 -14.87 -2.76 -13.28
C ASP A 65 -16.21 -2.33 -12.66
N GLY A 66 -16.17 -1.29 -11.82
CA GLY A 66 -17.36 -0.76 -11.16
C GLY A 66 -18.38 -0.10 -12.10
N LYS A 67 -18.02 0.17 -13.36
CA LYS A 67 -18.92 0.80 -14.35
C LYS A 67 -19.58 -0.20 -15.29
N LYS A 68 -19.34 -1.50 -15.09
CA LYS A 68 -19.96 -2.56 -15.86
C LYS A 68 -21.49 -2.45 -15.77
N LYS A 69 -22.16 -2.67 -16.91
CA LYS A 69 -23.62 -2.56 -17.02
C LYS A 69 -24.30 -3.43 -15.95
N GLY A 70 -25.33 -2.89 -15.32
CA GLY A 70 -26.10 -3.61 -14.29
C GLY A 70 -25.34 -3.86 -12.98
N GLY A 71 -24.20 -3.21 -12.75
CA GLY A 71 -23.39 -3.42 -11.54
C GLY A 71 -22.66 -4.76 -11.52
N GLU A 72 -22.58 -5.45 -12.67
CA GLU A 72 -22.01 -6.79 -12.77
C GLU A 72 -20.55 -6.87 -12.34
N GLY A 73 -19.82 -5.77 -12.27
CA GLY A 73 -18.42 -5.79 -11.85
C GLY A 73 -18.25 -6.36 -10.44
N THR A 74 -19.16 -6.08 -9.52
CA THR A 74 -19.05 -6.59 -8.14
C THR A 74 -19.13 -8.11 -8.05
N LYS A 75 -19.73 -8.78 -9.05
CA LYS A 75 -19.87 -10.25 -9.08
C LYS A 75 -18.54 -10.99 -9.13
N TRP A 76 -17.50 -10.33 -9.65
CA TRP A 76 -16.16 -10.89 -9.83
C TRP A 76 -15.21 -10.56 -8.67
N LEU A 77 -15.60 -9.68 -7.73
CA LEU A 77 -14.76 -9.35 -6.56
C LEU A 77 -14.44 -10.58 -5.71
N LYS A 78 -15.36 -11.55 -5.65
CA LYS A 78 -15.17 -12.83 -4.96
C LYS A 78 -14.08 -13.72 -5.56
N ASP A 79 -13.67 -13.45 -6.80
CA ASP A 79 -12.65 -14.25 -7.50
C ASP A 79 -11.23 -13.83 -7.08
N MET A 80 -11.06 -12.65 -6.47
CA MET A 80 -9.91 -12.34 -5.61
C MET A 80 -10.13 -13.03 -4.25
N ARG A 81 -10.07 -14.37 -4.27
CA ARG A 81 -10.58 -15.25 -3.20
C ARG A 81 -9.92 -14.99 -1.85
N GLN A 82 -8.62 -14.72 -1.80
CA GLN A 82 -7.92 -14.56 -0.53
C GLN A 82 -8.33 -13.24 0.14
N TRP A 83 -8.25 -12.14 -0.59
CA TRP A 83 -8.70 -10.84 -0.15
C TRP A 83 -10.18 -10.85 0.21
N TRP A 84 -11.04 -11.45 -0.63
CA TRP A 84 -12.49 -11.50 -0.40
C TRP A 84 -12.84 -12.15 0.93
N ARG A 85 -12.18 -13.26 1.28
CA ARG A 85 -12.40 -13.96 2.55
C ARG A 85 -11.89 -13.20 3.76
N LYS A 86 -10.82 -12.42 3.60
CA LYS A 86 -10.12 -11.75 4.70
C LYS A 86 -10.67 -10.36 5.03
N ALA A 87 -11.09 -9.62 4.02
CA ALA A 87 -11.56 -8.24 4.16
C ALA A 87 -12.69 -7.90 3.19
N GLY A 88 -12.62 -8.38 1.94
CA GLY A 88 -13.48 -7.88 0.86
C GLY A 88 -14.98 -8.13 1.03
N ARG A 89 -15.39 -9.29 1.54
CA ARG A 89 -16.81 -9.68 1.64
C ARG A 89 -17.63 -8.78 2.58
N ASP A 90 -16.97 -8.12 3.52
CA ASP A 90 -17.60 -7.29 4.55
C ASP A 90 -17.60 -5.79 4.16
N LEU A 91 -17.06 -5.44 2.99
CA LEU A 91 -17.02 -4.09 2.45
C LEU A 91 -18.26 -3.77 1.61
N ASN A 92 -18.78 -2.56 1.77
CA ASN A 92 -19.74 -2.01 0.81
C ASN A 92 -18.98 -1.43 -0.39
N MET A 93 -19.33 -1.87 -1.60
CA MET A 93 -18.59 -1.51 -2.82
C MET A 93 -19.36 -0.52 -3.71
N PRO A 94 -18.70 0.52 -4.26
CA PRO A 94 -17.30 0.87 -4.09
C PRO A 94 -16.99 1.37 -2.67
N ALA A 95 -15.90 0.89 -2.10
CA ALA A 95 -15.35 1.38 -0.84
C ALA A 95 -14.51 2.64 -1.07
N ASP A 96 -14.81 3.71 -0.33
CA ASP A 96 -14.16 5.01 -0.45
C ASP A 96 -12.64 4.93 -0.20
N GLY A 97 -11.88 5.67 -0.99
CA GLY A 97 -10.42 5.79 -0.85
C GLY A 97 -9.60 4.58 -1.28
N ILE A 98 -10.20 3.40 -1.47
CA ILE A 98 -9.50 2.18 -1.92
C ILE A 98 -9.98 1.66 -3.27
N SER A 99 -11.21 1.97 -3.68
CA SER A 99 -11.77 1.47 -4.95
C SER A 99 -11.28 2.26 -6.17
N GLY A 100 -10.92 1.56 -7.25
CA GLY A 100 -10.53 2.16 -8.52
C GLY A 100 -10.93 1.30 -9.72
N ALA A 101 -10.80 1.85 -10.93
CA ALA A 101 -11.06 1.12 -12.17
C ALA A 101 -9.94 0.12 -12.47
N THR A 102 -10.27 -0.98 -13.17
CA THR A 102 -9.25 -1.91 -13.70
C THR A 102 -8.24 -1.20 -14.59
N ARG A 103 -6.98 -1.62 -14.48
CA ARG A 103 -5.84 -1.01 -15.18
C ARG A 103 -5.49 -1.82 -16.43
N ALA A 104 -4.99 -1.13 -17.45
CA ALA A 104 -4.46 -1.76 -18.66
C ALA A 104 -3.09 -2.41 -18.38
N PRO A 105 -2.61 -3.31 -19.27
CA PRO A 105 -1.24 -3.79 -19.23
C PRO A 105 -0.24 -2.64 -19.21
N ALA A 106 0.47 -2.49 -18.09
CA ALA A 106 1.55 -1.53 -17.84
C ALA A 106 2.04 -1.69 -16.40
N GLU A 107 3.13 -0.98 -16.07
CA GLU A 107 3.48 -0.71 -14.68
C GLU A 107 2.51 0.30 -14.06
N GLN A 108 2.04 -0.01 -12.85
CA GLN A 108 1.15 0.82 -12.05
C GLN A 108 1.87 1.19 -10.75
N VAL A 109 2.03 2.48 -10.48
CA VAL A 109 2.69 2.99 -9.27
C VAL A 109 1.66 3.65 -8.35
N ILE A 110 1.66 3.26 -7.08
CA ILE A 110 0.80 3.83 -6.04
C ILE A 110 1.63 4.11 -4.80
N SER A 111 1.37 5.26 -4.18
CA SER A 111 2.07 5.69 -2.97
C SER A 111 1.09 5.86 -1.82
N PHE A 112 1.50 5.43 -0.64
CA PHE A 112 0.78 5.58 0.61
C PHE A 112 1.70 6.25 1.63
N SER A 113 1.13 6.97 2.59
CA SER A 113 1.88 7.66 3.64
C SER A 113 1.41 7.21 5.01
N ASP A 114 2.34 7.05 5.95
CA ASP A 114 2.03 6.72 7.33
C ASP A 114 1.03 7.70 7.94
N GLY A 115 0.08 7.17 8.71
CA GLY A 115 -0.97 7.95 9.36
C GLY A 115 -2.06 8.48 8.42
N ARG A 116 -2.00 8.18 7.11
CA ARG A 116 -3.05 8.56 6.15
C ARG A 116 -3.80 7.33 5.65
N ALA A 117 -5.13 7.45 5.55
CA ALA A 117 -5.91 6.44 4.85
C ALA A 117 -5.42 6.31 3.40
N PRO A 118 -5.40 5.08 2.84
CA PRO A 118 -5.88 3.82 3.42
C PRO A 118 -4.87 3.07 4.29
N LEU A 119 -3.60 3.47 4.35
CA LEU A 119 -2.56 2.79 5.13
C LEU A 119 -2.80 2.90 6.65
N GLY A 120 -3.25 4.07 7.09
CA GLY A 120 -3.38 4.40 8.50
C GLY A 120 -2.02 4.44 9.20
N LYS A 121 -2.03 4.34 10.54
CA LYS A 121 -0.81 4.27 11.34
C LYS A 121 -0.42 2.80 11.52
N LEU A 122 0.67 2.37 10.88
CA LEU A 122 1.19 1.03 11.08
C LEU A 122 2.11 0.97 12.30
N ALA A 123 1.89 -0.02 13.17
CA ALA A 123 2.77 -0.29 14.30
C ALA A 123 4.11 -0.85 13.81
N PRO A 124 5.23 -0.64 14.53
CA PRO A 124 6.49 -1.27 14.18
C PRO A 124 6.39 -2.81 14.15
N GLY A 125 6.94 -3.45 13.12
CA GLY A 125 6.93 -4.91 12.97
C GLY A 125 7.14 -5.39 11.54
N ASP A 126 7.05 -6.71 11.36
CA ASP A 126 7.16 -7.38 10.07
C ASP A 126 5.79 -7.64 9.45
N TYR A 127 5.69 -7.33 8.16
CA TYR A 127 4.48 -7.35 7.38
C TYR A 127 4.71 -7.99 6.01
N GLN A 128 3.62 -8.25 5.31
CA GLN A 128 3.60 -8.63 3.91
C GLN A 128 2.67 -7.71 3.16
N LEU A 129 3.15 -7.13 2.06
CA LEU A 129 2.29 -6.58 1.03
C LEU A 129 1.80 -7.76 0.20
N VAL A 130 0.49 -7.91 0.08
CA VAL A 130 -0.13 -8.92 -0.76
C VAL A 130 -0.83 -8.25 -1.91
N VAL A 131 -0.54 -8.72 -3.12
CA VAL A 131 -1.18 -8.29 -4.37
C VAL A 131 -1.83 -9.52 -4.98
N GLU A 132 -3.15 -9.49 -5.13
CA GLU A 132 -3.92 -10.57 -5.75
C GLU A 132 -4.57 -10.05 -7.01
N ALA A 133 -4.44 -10.82 -8.09
CA ALA A 133 -5.09 -10.56 -9.37
C ALA A 133 -6.06 -11.69 -9.72
N ALA A 134 -7.19 -11.35 -10.29
CA ALA A 134 -8.14 -12.30 -10.86
C ALA A 134 -8.76 -11.74 -12.14
N ARG A 135 -8.78 -12.51 -13.22
CA ARG A 135 -9.52 -12.14 -14.44
C ARG A 135 -10.91 -12.76 -14.44
N GLU A 136 -11.86 -12.07 -15.06
CA GLU A 136 -13.21 -12.59 -15.29
C GLU A 136 -13.12 -13.91 -16.06
N THR A 137 -13.57 -15.01 -15.46
CA THR A 137 -13.48 -16.36 -16.06
C THR A 137 -12.04 -16.78 -16.45
N GLY A 138 -11.02 -16.16 -15.83
CA GLY A 138 -9.63 -16.31 -16.22
C GLY A 138 -8.73 -16.85 -15.11
N GLY A 139 -7.45 -16.50 -15.17
CA GLY A 139 -6.48 -16.89 -14.17
C GLY A 139 -6.60 -16.05 -12.89
N HIS A 140 -5.99 -16.60 -11.86
CA HIS A 140 -5.92 -16.05 -10.52
C HIS A 140 -4.49 -16.18 -10.02
N GLU A 141 -3.97 -15.16 -9.37
CA GLU A 141 -2.61 -15.17 -8.84
C GLU A 141 -2.49 -14.29 -7.59
N VAL A 142 -1.61 -14.69 -6.67
CA VAL A 142 -1.28 -13.92 -5.48
C VAL A 142 0.23 -13.81 -5.33
N VAL A 143 0.72 -12.59 -5.20
CA VAL A 143 2.13 -12.27 -4.94
C VAL A 143 2.25 -11.66 -3.55
N ARG A 144 3.27 -12.10 -2.79
CA ARG A 144 3.57 -11.60 -1.45
C ARG A 144 4.97 -11.00 -1.40
N VAL A 145 5.09 -9.79 -0.87
CA VAL A 145 6.36 -9.08 -0.69
C VAL A 145 6.55 -8.81 0.80
N PRO A 146 7.47 -9.50 1.49
CA PRO A 146 7.75 -9.24 2.90
C PRO A 146 8.49 -7.91 3.08
N PHE A 147 8.17 -7.18 4.15
CA PHE A 147 8.86 -5.94 4.53
C PHE A 147 8.75 -5.66 6.03
N THR A 148 9.66 -4.85 6.56
CA THR A 148 9.62 -4.35 7.94
C THR A 148 9.17 -2.90 7.96
N TRP A 149 8.41 -2.52 8.97
CA TRP A 149 7.93 -1.16 9.20
C TRP A 149 8.29 -0.69 10.61
N PRO A 150 8.72 0.57 10.82
CA PRO A 150 9.33 1.45 9.82
C PRO A 150 10.64 0.83 9.27
N PRO A 151 11.24 1.38 8.21
CA PRO A 151 12.50 0.84 7.69
C PRO A 151 13.60 0.94 8.76
N ALA A 152 14.44 -0.11 8.85
CA ALA A 152 15.42 -0.25 9.93
C ALA A 152 16.45 0.90 10.02
N ALA A 153 16.75 1.54 8.88
CA ALA A 153 17.58 2.74 8.83
C ALA A 153 16.71 3.96 8.59
N ALA A 154 16.61 4.84 9.59
CA ALA A 154 15.79 6.07 9.55
C ALA A 154 16.17 7.07 8.43
N ALA A 155 17.28 6.85 7.71
CA ALA A 155 17.73 7.69 6.60
C ALA A 155 17.83 6.94 5.25
N ALA A 156 17.54 5.63 5.20
CA ALA A 156 17.64 4.85 3.97
C ALA A 156 16.30 4.20 3.60
N SER A 157 15.96 4.26 2.32
CA SER A 157 14.80 3.52 1.81
C SER A 157 15.09 2.02 1.82
N ALA A 158 14.10 1.22 2.22
CA ALA A 158 14.13 -0.23 2.10
C ALA A 158 13.33 -0.67 0.86
N SER A 159 13.86 -1.62 0.08
CA SER A 159 13.17 -2.17 -1.09
C SER A 159 13.04 -3.67 -1.02
N ALA A 160 11.88 -4.20 -1.39
CA ALA A 160 11.63 -5.63 -1.55
C ALA A 160 10.84 -5.88 -2.83
N GLN A 161 11.00 -7.05 -3.43
CA GLN A 161 10.34 -7.41 -4.68
C GLN A 161 9.98 -8.89 -4.70
N ALA A 162 8.85 -9.19 -5.32
CA ALA A 162 8.47 -10.53 -5.77
C ALA A 162 7.90 -10.45 -7.19
N ARG A 163 7.64 -11.58 -7.82
CA ARG A 163 7.15 -11.63 -9.20
C ARG A 163 6.09 -12.71 -9.35
N GLY A 164 5.01 -12.39 -10.05
CA GLY A 164 4.04 -13.36 -10.53
C GLY A 164 4.51 -14.03 -11.83
N GLU A 165 3.87 -15.14 -12.15
CA GLU A 165 4.13 -16.00 -13.29
C GLU A 165 3.12 -15.79 -14.42
N HIS A 166 1.87 -15.44 -14.11
CA HIS A 166 0.77 -15.49 -15.08
C HIS A 166 -0.05 -14.18 -15.17
N GLU A 167 -0.63 -13.74 -14.06
CA GLU A 167 -1.55 -12.59 -14.01
C GLU A 167 -0.85 -11.31 -13.52
N LEU A 168 0.25 -11.45 -12.79
CA LEU A 168 1.07 -10.37 -12.28
C LEU A 168 2.50 -10.49 -12.79
N GLY A 169 3.12 -9.35 -13.13
CA GLY A 169 4.55 -9.27 -13.35
C GLY A 169 5.31 -9.03 -12.05
N PRO A 170 6.43 -8.28 -12.11
CA PRO A 170 7.08 -7.75 -10.92
C PRO A 170 6.12 -6.95 -10.01
N VAL A 171 6.24 -7.20 -8.70
CA VAL A 171 5.66 -6.38 -7.64
C VAL A 171 6.81 -5.89 -6.76
N THR A 172 7.04 -4.59 -6.77
CA THR A 172 8.11 -3.95 -6.01
C THR A 172 7.51 -3.05 -4.94
N LEU A 173 8.05 -3.14 -3.74
CA LEU A 173 7.72 -2.30 -2.60
C LEU A 173 8.95 -1.50 -2.17
N VAL A 174 8.80 -0.19 -2.04
CA VAL A 174 9.82 0.70 -1.51
C VAL A 174 9.26 1.48 -0.33
N VAL A 175 9.83 1.28 0.85
CA VAL A 175 9.50 2.01 2.07
C VAL A 175 10.55 3.09 2.28
N LYS A 176 10.13 4.36 2.30
CA LYS A 176 10.99 5.53 2.50
C LYS A 176 10.73 6.13 3.87
N PRO A 177 11.76 6.48 4.65
CA PRO A 177 11.60 7.14 5.94
C PRO A 177 11.02 8.54 5.82
#